data_AF-A0A957WZD4-F1
#
_entry.id   AF-A0A957WZD4-F1
#
_cell.length_a   1.000
_cell.length_b   1.000
_cell.length_c   1.000
_cell.angle_alpha   90.00
_cell.angle_beta   90.00
_cell.angle_gamma   90.00
#
_symmetry.space_group_name_H-M   'P 1'
#
loop_
_entity.id
_entity.type
_entity.pdbx_description
1 polymer ?
#
loop_
_entity_poly.entity_id
_entity_poly.type
_entity_poly.pdbx_seq_one_letter_code
_entity_poly.pdbx_strand_id
1 'polypeptide(L)'
;MRLALFNDYQLGVVQNDRIIDVSAAIADLQDHAPQVRMQRLITQWATRQPQIAALLAGQRGFAFDEVTFCAPLPRPGQLVCLAGNYLEPQKPERGLFNAFLKSPNSLIGHGGTVELAPAEATVFHFEPELALVIGKAASRIKAEEAM
;
A
#
# COMPACT_ATOMS: atom_id res chain seq x y z
N MET A 1 -10.48 -8.03 -4.06
CA MET A 1 -9.20 -8.79 -4.08
C MET A 1 -8.21 -8.04 -3.21
N ARG A 2 -7.43 -8.71 -2.36
CA ARG A 2 -6.41 -8.08 -1.50
C ARG A 2 -5.03 -8.39 -2.07
N LEU A 3 -4.30 -7.38 -2.52
CA LEU A 3 -2.97 -7.53 -3.09
C LEU A 3 -1.89 -7.24 -2.04
N ALA A 4 -0.78 -7.94 -2.12
CA ALA A 4 0.40 -7.69 -1.30
C ALA A 4 1.68 -7.93 -2.12
N LEU A 5 2.77 -7.31 -1.67
CA LEU A 5 4.12 -7.67 -2.09
C LEU A 5 4.78 -8.44 -0.94
N PHE A 6 5.47 -9.54 -1.24
CA PHE A 6 6.12 -10.38 -0.23
C PHE A 6 7.47 -10.92 -0.70
N ASN A 7 8.30 -11.36 0.26
CA ASN A 7 9.68 -11.80 0.07
C ASN A 7 10.48 -10.79 -0.78
N ASP A 8 11.03 -11.21 -1.93
CA ASP A 8 11.70 -10.32 -2.87
C ASP A 8 10.70 -9.63 -3.82
N TYR A 9 9.72 -8.94 -3.23
CA TYR A 9 8.67 -8.20 -3.93
C TYR A 9 7.88 -9.04 -4.96
N GLN A 10 7.59 -10.29 -4.64
CA GLN A 10 6.64 -11.13 -5.39
C GLN A 10 5.23 -10.57 -5.24
N LEU A 11 4.42 -10.66 -6.29
CA LEU A 11 3.02 -10.23 -6.22
C LEU A 11 2.18 -11.37 -5.66
N GLY A 12 1.43 -11.09 -4.59
CA GLY A 12 0.54 -12.06 -3.96
C GLY A 12 -0.89 -11.57 -3.79
N VAL A 13 -1.82 -12.51 -3.70
CA VAL A 13 -3.20 -12.28 -3.26
C VAL A 13 -3.42 -12.88 -1.89
N VAL A 14 -3.99 -12.09 -0.98
CA VAL A 14 -4.28 -12.51 0.39
C VAL A 14 -5.69 -13.11 0.49
N GLN A 15 -5.78 -14.41 0.78
CA GLN A 15 -7.03 -15.17 0.92
C GLN A 15 -6.92 -16.22 2.04
N ASN A 16 -7.92 -16.28 2.93
CA ASN A 16 -7.99 -17.25 4.03
C ASN A 16 -6.69 -17.35 4.86
N ASP A 17 -6.17 -16.20 5.30
CA ASP A 17 -4.92 -16.07 6.09
C ASP A 17 -3.68 -16.67 5.42
N ARG A 18 -3.71 -16.75 4.09
CA ARG A 18 -2.59 -17.16 3.26
C ARG A 18 -2.34 -16.15 2.15
N ILE A 19 -1.13 -16.14 1.63
CA ILE A 19 -0.74 -15.39 0.44
C ILE A 19 -0.47 -16.34 -0.72
N ILE A 20 -1.16 -16.14 -1.84
CA ILE A 20 -1.01 -16.94 -3.06
C ILE A 20 -0.14 -16.15 -4.04
N ASP A 21 0.97 -16.74 -4.52
CA ASP A 21 1.85 -16.10 -5.50
C ASP A 21 1.16 -16.03 -6.87
N VAL A 22 0.99 -14.80 -7.36
CA VAL A 22 0.38 -14.52 -8.66
C VAL A 22 1.33 -13.72 -9.56
N SER A 23 2.64 -13.78 -9.29
CA SER A 23 3.67 -13.05 -10.04
C SER A 23 3.64 -13.35 -11.54
N ALA A 24 3.17 -14.54 -11.94
CA ALA A 24 2.95 -14.89 -13.34
C ALA A 24 1.99 -13.92 -14.09
N ALA A 25 1.06 -13.26 -13.39
CA ALA A 25 0.16 -12.27 -14.00
C ALA A 25 0.85 -10.95 -14.39
N ILE A 26 2.08 -10.73 -13.91
CA ILE A 26 2.91 -9.56 -14.19
C ILE A 26 4.31 -9.95 -14.69
N ALA A 27 4.47 -11.14 -15.26
CA ALA A 27 5.76 -11.63 -15.76
C ALA A 27 6.39 -10.69 -16.79
N ASP A 28 5.59 -10.02 -17.61
CA ASP A 28 6.02 -9.00 -18.57
C ASP A 28 6.61 -7.73 -17.92
N LEU A 29 6.43 -7.58 -16.59
CA LEU A 29 6.92 -6.45 -15.82
C LEU A 29 8.11 -6.80 -14.93
N GLN A 30 8.61 -8.04 -14.96
CA GLN A 30 9.62 -8.53 -14.01
C GLN A 30 10.92 -7.72 -13.99
N ASP A 31 11.31 -7.15 -15.14
CA ASP A 31 12.53 -6.33 -15.28
C ASP A 31 12.37 -4.90 -14.73
N HIS A 32 11.16 -4.54 -14.27
CA HIS A 32 10.90 -3.25 -13.66
C HIS A 32 11.04 -3.29 -12.15
N ALA A 33 11.44 -2.16 -11.57
CA ALA A 33 11.47 -1.97 -10.13
C ALA A 33 10.10 -2.29 -9.48
N PRO A 34 10.07 -2.80 -8.24
CA PRO A 34 8.84 -3.16 -7.52
C PRO A 34 7.72 -2.10 -7.58
N GLN A 35 8.08 -0.83 -7.38
CA GLN A 35 7.13 0.29 -7.47
C GLN A 35 6.47 0.39 -8.85
N VAL A 36 7.25 0.25 -9.93
CA VAL A 36 6.76 0.37 -11.30
C VAL A 36 5.85 -0.82 -11.64
N ARG A 37 6.18 -2.02 -11.15
CA ARG A 37 5.33 -3.21 -11.29
C ARG A 37 3.95 -2.98 -10.68
N MET A 38 3.90 -2.53 -9.42
CA MET A 38 2.62 -2.24 -8.75
C MET A 38 1.88 -1.08 -9.41
N GLN A 39 2.57 -0.01 -9.79
CA GLN A 39 1.96 1.13 -10.49
C GLN A 39 1.29 0.69 -11.80
N ARG A 40 1.97 -0.13 -12.62
CA ARG A 40 1.40 -0.65 -13.87
C ARG A 40 0.25 -1.62 -13.61
N LEU A 41 0.33 -2.46 -12.59
CA LEU A 41 -0.78 -3.32 -12.18
C LEU A 41 -2.03 -2.48 -11.84
N ILE A 42 -1.87 -1.41 -11.06
CA ILE A 42 -2.94 -0.50 -10.68
C ILE A 42 -3.55 0.18 -11.91
N THR A 43 -2.74 0.75 -12.79
CA THR A 43 -3.23 1.48 -13.96
C THR A 43 -3.82 0.56 -15.05
N GLN A 44 -3.44 -0.72 -15.05
CA GLN A 44 -3.93 -1.75 -15.97
C GLN A 44 -4.92 -2.72 -15.29
N TRP A 45 -5.51 -2.34 -14.15
CA TRP A 45 -6.27 -3.24 -13.29
C TRP A 45 -7.38 -4.01 -14.03
N ALA A 46 -8.13 -3.34 -14.91
CA ALA A 46 -9.22 -3.96 -15.65
C ALA A 46 -8.77 -5.17 -16.50
N THR A 47 -7.56 -5.14 -17.04
CA THR A 47 -7.00 -6.24 -17.84
C THR A 47 -6.26 -7.27 -16.98
N ARG A 48 -5.62 -6.83 -15.89
CA ARG A 48 -4.82 -7.70 -15.01
C ARG A 48 -5.65 -8.50 -14.02
N GLN A 49 -6.77 -7.95 -13.54
CA GLN A 49 -7.59 -8.59 -12.51
C GLN A 49 -8.10 -9.98 -12.92
N PRO A 50 -8.60 -10.21 -14.15
CA PRO A 50 -9.01 -11.55 -14.59
C PRO A 50 -7.84 -12.55 -14.66
N GLN A 51 -6.65 -12.09 -15.08
CA GLN A 51 -5.44 -12.91 -15.14
C GLN A 51 -4.99 -13.34 -13.74
N ILE A 52 -5.03 -12.42 -12.77
CA ILE A 52 -4.75 -12.74 -11.37
C ILE A 52 -5.78 -13.72 -10.83
N ALA A 53 -7.08 -13.50 -11.09
CA ALA A 53 -8.14 -14.39 -10.61
C ALA A 53 -7.98 -15.83 -11.14
N ALA A 54 -7.55 -15.99 -12.39
CA ALA A 54 -7.29 -17.30 -12.99
C ALA A 54 -6.17 -18.08 -12.28
N LEU A 55 -5.17 -17.40 -11.71
CA LEU A 55 -4.06 -18.01 -10.99
C LEU A 55 -4.43 -18.48 -9.57
N LEU A 56 -5.55 -18.00 -9.01
CA LEU A 56 -5.98 -18.36 -7.66
C LEU A 56 -6.54 -19.80 -7.59
N ALA A 57 -7.01 -20.34 -8.71
CA ALA A 57 -7.57 -21.68 -8.76
C ALA A 57 -6.48 -22.74 -8.59
N GLY A 58 -6.58 -23.55 -7.54
CA GLY A 58 -5.75 -24.75 -7.35
C GLY A 58 -4.38 -24.52 -6.71
N GLN A 59 -4.01 -23.29 -6.35
CA GLN A 59 -2.77 -23.02 -5.63
C GLN A 59 -2.95 -23.06 -4.11
N ARG A 60 -1.98 -23.69 -3.43
CA ARG A 60 -1.81 -23.52 -1.98
C ARG A 60 -0.95 -22.27 -1.76
N GLY A 61 -1.48 -21.28 -1.07
CA GLY A 61 -0.68 -20.11 -0.65
C GLY A 61 0.28 -20.45 0.50
N PHE A 62 1.14 -19.51 0.85
CA PHE A 62 1.98 -19.53 2.05
C PHE A 62 1.20 -18.98 3.25
N ALA A 63 1.43 -19.51 4.45
CA ALA A 63 0.99 -18.88 5.68
C ALA A 63 1.76 -17.56 5.90
N PHE A 64 1.22 -16.65 6.71
CA PHE A 64 1.82 -15.32 6.88
C PHE A 64 3.15 -15.32 7.61
N ASP A 65 3.41 -16.31 8.47
CA ASP A 65 4.67 -16.52 9.17
C ASP A 65 5.75 -17.19 8.30
N GLU A 66 5.38 -17.69 7.11
CA GLU A 66 6.31 -18.27 6.13
C GLU A 66 6.88 -17.21 5.16
N VAL A 67 6.42 -15.96 5.24
CA VAL A 67 6.78 -14.90 4.28
C VAL A 67 7.14 -13.59 4.99
N THR A 68 7.92 -12.76 4.31
CA THR A 68 8.16 -11.36 4.73
C THR A 68 7.31 -10.42 3.89
N PHE A 69 6.42 -9.63 4.50
CA PHE A 69 5.62 -8.66 3.76
C PHE A 69 6.41 -7.39 3.45
N CYS A 70 6.37 -6.95 2.19
CA CYS A 70 6.89 -5.65 1.78
C CYS A 70 5.79 -4.59 1.86
N ALA A 71 6.18 -3.29 1.81
CA ALA A 71 5.21 -2.24 1.57
C ALA A 71 4.53 -2.47 0.20
N PRO A 72 3.18 -2.38 0.08
CA PRO A 72 2.48 -2.66 -1.16
C PRO A 72 2.82 -1.66 -2.27
N LEU A 73 3.19 -0.43 -1.91
CA LEU A 73 3.80 0.57 -2.79
C LEU A 73 5.18 0.92 -2.22
N PRO A 74 6.27 0.29 -2.69
CA PRO A 74 7.58 0.46 -2.06
C PRO A 74 8.15 1.88 -2.13
N ARG A 75 7.75 2.68 -3.14
CA ARG A 75 8.26 4.03 -3.34
C ARG A 75 7.29 4.89 -4.17
N PRO A 76 6.10 5.24 -3.64
CA PRO A 76 5.10 6.00 -4.39
C PRO A 76 5.65 7.37 -4.81
N GLY A 77 5.14 7.91 -5.92
CA GLY A 77 5.57 9.23 -6.39
C GLY A 77 5.25 10.36 -5.41
N GLN A 78 4.13 10.23 -4.68
CA GLN A 78 3.71 11.16 -3.63
C GLN A 78 3.12 10.37 -2.46
N LEU A 79 3.43 10.79 -1.23
CA LEU A 79 2.83 10.30 0.00
C LEU A 79 2.22 11.52 0.72
N VAL A 80 0.93 11.74 0.50
CA VAL A 80 0.16 12.86 1.06
C VAL A 80 -0.53 12.39 2.34
N CYS A 81 -0.24 13.07 3.44
CA CYS A 81 -0.80 12.77 4.77
C CYS A 81 -1.69 13.92 5.23
N LEU A 82 -2.73 13.60 6.01
CA LEU A 82 -3.68 14.59 6.54
C LEU A 82 -3.49 14.72 8.05
N ALA A 83 -3.24 15.94 8.52
CA ALA A 83 -3.03 16.19 9.94
C ALA A 83 -4.37 16.47 10.64
N GLY A 84 -4.62 15.82 11.79
CA GLY A 84 -5.79 16.12 12.63
C GLY A 84 -7.14 15.84 11.95
N ASN A 85 -7.19 14.86 11.03
CA ASN A 85 -8.37 14.55 10.23
C ASN A 85 -9.29 13.48 10.88
N TYR A 86 -9.24 13.39 12.20
CA TYR A 86 -10.15 12.57 13.00
C TYR A 86 -10.84 13.46 14.04
N LEU A 87 -12.16 13.28 14.21
CA LEU A 87 -12.91 14.03 15.22
C LEU A 87 -12.69 13.38 16.58
N GLU A 88 -12.09 14.14 17.50
CA GLU A 88 -11.87 13.72 18.86
C GLU A 88 -12.97 14.27 19.77
N PRO A 89 -13.34 13.59 20.88
CA PRO A 89 -14.31 14.11 21.83
C PRO A 89 -13.95 15.51 22.36
N GLN A 90 -12.65 15.80 22.52
CA GLN A 90 -12.16 17.10 22.98
C GLN A 90 -12.11 18.16 21.87
N LYS A 91 -12.24 17.76 20.60
CA LYS A 91 -12.25 18.60 19.40
C LYS A 91 -13.32 18.10 18.42
N PRO A 92 -14.60 18.31 18.74
CA PRO A 92 -15.71 17.74 17.97
C PRO A 92 -15.97 18.46 16.63
N GLU A 93 -15.24 19.54 16.37
CA GLU A 93 -15.37 20.33 15.14
C GLU A 93 -14.32 19.94 14.12
N ARG A 94 -14.71 19.98 12.83
CA ARG A 94 -13.79 19.72 11.73
C ARG A 94 -12.77 20.86 11.65
N GLY A 95 -11.49 20.52 11.80
CA GLY A 95 -10.39 21.45 11.58
C GLY A 95 -10.28 21.90 10.12
N LEU A 96 -9.46 22.95 9.89
CA LEU A 96 -9.08 23.35 8.55
C LEU A 96 -8.35 22.20 7.83
N PHE A 97 -8.54 22.09 6.53
CA PHE A 97 -7.80 21.12 5.72
C PHE A 97 -6.29 21.35 5.89
N ASN A 98 -5.59 20.32 6.37
CA ASN A 98 -4.16 20.37 6.62
C ASN A 98 -3.51 19.11 6.07
N ALA A 99 -2.68 19.28 5.04
CA ALA A 99 -1.98 18.19 4.38
C ALA A 99 -0.49 18.47 4.29
N PHE A 100 0.32 17.43 4.40
CA PHE A 100 1.77 17.49 4.26
C PHE A 100 2.29 16.28 3.49
N LEU A 101 3.57 16.33 3.11
CA LEU A 101 4.24 15.23 2.41
C LEU A 101 5.17 14.50 3.36
N LYS A 102 5.14 13.17 3.31
CA LYS A 102 6.20 12.32 3.85
C LYS A 102 7.11 11.85 2.74
N SER A 103 8.37 11.59 3.06
CA SER A 103 9.33 11.03 2.11
C SER A 103 8.87 9.65 1.65
N PRO A 104 8.82 9.36 0.33
CA PRO A 104 8.55 8.00 -0.17
C PRO A 104 9.54 6.95 0.33
N ASN A 105 10.72 7.35 0.80
CA ASN A 105 11.73 6.46 1.36
C ASN A 105 11.43 6.06 2.83
N SER A 106 10.37 6.60 3.45
CA SER A 106 10.00 6.28 4.85
C SER A 106 9.07 5.08 4.98
N LEU A 107 8.77 4.37 3.89
CA LEU A 107 7.87 3.22 3.91
C LEU A 107 8.61 1.95 4.31
N ILE A 108 8.03 1.20 5.23
CA ILE A 108 8.48 -0.14 5.64
C ILE A 108 7.33 -1.14 5.48
N GLY A 109 7.69 -2.41 5.29
CA GLY A 109 6.73 -3.51 5.21
C GLY A 109 6.10 -3.83 6.57
N HIS A 110 5.01 -4.61 6.54
CA HIS A 110 4.41 -5.14 7.77
C HIS A 110 5.42 -6.03 8.51
N GLY A 111 5.51 -5.87 9.83
CA GLY A 111 6.53 -6.54 10.66
C GLY A 111 7.92 -5.89 10.59
N GLY A 112 8.09 -4.80 9.83
CA GLY A 112 9.33 -4.03 9.79
C GLY A 112 9.64 -3.33 11.12
N THR A 113 10.91 -2.98 11.31
CA THR A 113 11.39 -2.25 12.49
C THR A 113 11.44 -0.76 12.21
N VAL A 114 10.86 0.05 13.11
CA VAL A 114 11.04 1.51 13.11
C VAL A 114 12.32 1.82 13.87
N GLU A 115 13.36 2.24 13.15
CA GLU A 115 14.62 2.65 13.77
C GLU A 115 14.51 4.09 14.27
N LEU A 116 14.72 4.28 15.57
CA LEU A 116 14.71 5.60 16.18
C LEU A 116 16.06 6.28 15.90
N ALA A 117 16.01 7.44 15.23
CA ALA A 117 17.20 8.26 15.06
C ALA A 117 17.74 8.68 16.43
N PRO A 118 19.07 8.81 16.59
CA PRO A 118 19.67 9.36 17.81
C PRO A 118 19.35 10.86 17.88
N ALA A 119 18.15 11.17 18.37
CA ALA A 119 17.61 12.51 18.52
C ALA A 119 17.19 12.72 19.97
N GLU A 120 17.20 13.97 20.43
CA GLU A 120 16.72 14.36 21.77
C GLU A 120 15.17 14.36 21.82
N ALA A 121 14.55 13.27 21.37
CA ALA A 121 13.11 13.06 21.42
C ALA A 121 12.77 12.24 22.68
N THR A 122 11.93 12.79 23.54
CA THR A 122 11.44 12.09 24.74
C THR A 122 10.23 11.21 24.45
N VAL A 123 9.55 11.41 23.31
CA VAL A 123 8.38 10.65 22.90
C VAL A 123 8.39 10.39 21.40
N PHE A 124 8.09 9.15 21.01
CA PHE A 124 7.78 8.74 19.64
C PHE A 124 6.33 8.25 19.59
N HIS A 125 5.46 9.02 18.94
CA HIS A 125 4.04 8.67 18.82
C HIS A 125 3.79 7.70 17.66
N PHE A 126 2.81 6.82 17.85
CA PHE A 126 2.23 6.02 16.78
C PHE A 126 0.90 6.67 16.36
N GLU A 127 0.66 6.72 15.05
CA GLU A 127 -0.56 7.32 14.47
C GLU A 127 -1.17 6.29 13.50
N PRO A 128 -2.19 5.53 13.94
CA PRO A 128 -2.86 4.58 13.07
C PRO A 128 -3.76 5.36 12.10
N GLU A 129 -3.48 5.24 10.81
CA GLU A 129 -4.22 5.96 9.75
C GLU A 129 -4.77 5.01 8.69
N LEU A 130 -5.86 5.43 8.04
CA LEU A 130 -6.34 4.82 6.81
C LEU A 130 -5.57 5.39 5.62
N ALA A 131 -4.82 4.54 4.93
CA ALA A 131 -4.16 4.91 3.68
C ALA A 131 -5.06 4.62 2.48
N LEU A 132 -5.13 5.58 1.54
CA LEU A 132 -5.79 5.41 0.25
C LEU A 132 -4.74 5.27 -0.86
N VAL A 133 -4.95 4.30 -1.75
CA VAL A 133 -4.13 4.13 -2.96
C VAL A 133 -4.91 4.66 -4.14
N ILE A 134 -4.40 5.71 -4.78
CA ILE A 134 -5.05 6.34 -5.93
C ILE A 134 -4.82 5.50 -7.18
N GLY A 135 -5.92 5.03 -7.78
CA GLY A 135 -5.90 4.10 -8.91
C GLY A 135 -5.86 4.74 -10.31
N LYS A 136 -6.15 6.04 -10.41
CA LYS A 136 -6.32 6.76 -11.68
C LYS A 136 -5.63 8.12 -11.63
N ALA A 137 -5.01 8.51 -12.74
CA ALA A 137 -4.52 9.88 -12.90
C ALA A 137 -5.72 10.84 -12.93
N ALA A 138 -5.65 11.91 -12.14
CA ALA A 138 -6.79 12.77 -11.87
C ALA A 138 -6.34 14.18 -11.49
N SER A 139 -7.16 15.19 -11.78
CA SER A 139 -6.91 16.58 -11.39
C SER A 139 -8.24 17.33 -11.24
N ARG A 140 -8.33 18.22 -10.24
CA ARG A 140 -9.52 19.05 -9.94
C ARG A 140 -10.82 18.23 -9.83
N ILE A 141 -10.74 17.07 -9.19
CA ILE A 141 -11.87 16.15 -9.00
C ILE A 141 -12.86 16.74 -8.01
N LYS A 142 -14.15 16.71 -8.35
CA LYS A 142 -15.22 17.06 -7.42
C LYS A 142 -15.38 15.97 -6.37
N ALA A 143 -15.84 16.34 -5.18
CA ALA A 143 -16.03 15.37 -4.09
C ALA A 143 -16.96 14.20 -4.48
N GLU A 144 -18.00 14.47 -5.27
CA GLU A 144 -18.95 13.46 -5.78
C GLU A 144 -18.36 12.50 -6.83
N GLU A 145 -17.22 12.83 -7.42
CA GLU A 145 -16.54 12.07 -8.49
C GLU A 145 -15.27 11.35 -7.98
N ALA A 146 -15.05 11.33 -6.66
CA ALA A 146 -13.80 10.86 -6.06
C ALA A 146 -13.60 9.32 -6.06
N MET A 147 -14.60 8.54 -6.48
CA MET A 147 -14.62 7.07 -6.41
C MET A 147 -14.44 6.40 -7.78
#